data_AF-G2KUX3-F1
#
_entry.id   AF-G2KUX3-F1
#
_cell.length_a   1.000
_cell.length_b   1.000
_cell.length_c   1.000
_cell.angle_alpha   90.00
_cell.angle_beta   90.00
_cell.angle_gamma   90.00
#
_symmetry.space_group_name_H-M   'P 1'
#
loop_
_entity.id
_entity.type
_entity.pdbx_description
1 polymer ?
#
loop_
_entity_poly.entity_id
_entity_poly.type
_entity_poly.pdbx_seq_one_letter_code
_entity_poly.pdbx_strand_id
1 'polypeptide(L)'
;MKKTSFLKNIFMIMASNGILLISQILVGLVLPKLLNIDGFGNYRIFMLYGTYASLLHFGFVDGILVKFGGQNFQSLDSRTISKLFTFFFILEFCIAIIIALLALCMFEGKYRWILCAVGIYTFFLNVETAFQFLSQAIMNFGLVARMSKLQALLNTFNICVPLICIFIFKLFSSLTYTTYITLYIAAYAVLLLVYGYIYIVKYKMLNFNLNVNRDIVYEIFKIGFPITIASQIGNITLNLDNQFVSMFFSTNIFAKYSFSYNLVSLTIAIVLAISTVLFPYLNRKTKSDLIKNYSKSMAFMLLFIYATLFSYFPIKIIITYILPQYVGSLAYLRILLPGVAITTSISTIIFNHYKVTEDMKLYLKNGLISLVISLILYCVAYYLFKDVIVLAFSSLIALFIWFFIEDYFFRKKYNIIRYKDYFYIILCTLSFQLITDINNMIFSIFLYAVIYLALSYFFEKDYFNFISKKLLYRFNKENFKN
;
A
#
# COMPACT_ATOMS: atom_id res chain seq x y z
N MET A 1 5.82 30.63 -9.68
CA MET A 1 5.89 29.34 -10.42
C MET A 1 4.68 29.19 -11.33
N LYS A 2 4.86 28.91 -12.63
CA LYS A 2 3.73 28.76 -13.57
C LYS A 2 2.98 27.45 -13.30
N LYS A 3 1.68 27.57 -12.99
CA LYS A 3 0.69 26.51 -12.71
C LYS A 3 0.72 25.31 -13.68
N THR A 4 1.24 25.52 -14.89
CA THR A 4 1.43 24.53 -15.95
C THR A 4 2.51 23.49 -15.64
N SER A 5 3.59 23.85 -14.94
CA SER A 5 4.68 22.93 -14.57
C SER A 5 4.25 21.92 -13.50
N PHE A 6 3.47 22.36 -12.51
CA PHE A 6 2.99 21.51 -11.41
C PHE A 6 2.00 20.44 -11.89
N LEU A 7 1.02 20.81 -12.73
CA LEU A 7 0.05 19.86 -13.29
C LEU A 7 0.73 18.81 -14.19
N LYS A 8 1.71 19.23 -14.99
CA LYS A 8 2.50 18.31 -15.82
C LYS A 8 3.27 17.31 -14.97
N ASN A 9 3.87 17.76 -13.86
CA ASN A 9 4.61 16.89 -12.95
C ASN A 9 3.70 15.87 -12.26
N ILE A 10 2.52 16.31 -11.79
CA ILE A 10 1.52 15.41 -11.22
C ILE A 10 1.11 14.33 -12.22
N PHE A 11 0.74 14.72 -13.45
CA PHE A 11 0.33 13.77 -14.48
C PHE A 11 1.43 12.76 -14.82
N MET A 12 2.69 13.20 -14.88
CA MET A 12 3.83 12.33 -15.15
C MET A 12 4.04 11.27 -14.05
N ILE A 13 3.90 11.65 -12.78
CA ILE A 13 3.97 10.70 -11.65
C ILE A 13 2.81 9.71 -11.72
N MET A 14 1.59 10.21 -11.97
CA MET A 14 0.39 9.37 -12.03
C MET A 14 0.49 8.33 -13.15
N ALA A 15 0.94 8.73 -14.34
CA ALA A 15 1.15 7.81 -15.45
C ALA A 15 2.21 6.75 -15.12
N SER A 16 3.31 7.15 -14.45
CA SER A 16 4.39 6.23 -14.06
C SER A 16 3.93 5.24 -12.98
N ASN A 17 3.14 5.70 -12.00
CA ASN A 17 2.51 4.84 -11.00
C ASN A 17 1.47 3.90 -11.62
N GLY A 18 0.76 4.33 -12.66
CA GLY A 18 -0.13 3.47 -13.45
C GLY A 18 0.62 2.32 -14.13
N ILE A 19 1.78 2.59 -14.73
CA ILE A 19 2.64 1.55 -15.34
C ILE A 19 3.14 0.58 -14.25
N LEU A 20 3.58 1.11 -13.10
CA LEU A 20 4.00 0.28 -11.97
C LEU A 20 2.86 -0.60 -11.45
N LEU A 21 1.64 -0.07 -11.39
CA LEU A 21 0.45 -0.82 -10.99
C LEU A 21 0.14 -1.96 -11.96
N ILE A 22 0.22 -1.74 -13.27
CA ILE A 22 0.05 -2.80 -14.27
C ILE A 22 1.08 -3.91 -14.07
N SER A 23 2.34 -3.54 -13.84
CA SER A 23 3.40 -4.51 -13.53
C SER A 23 3.08 -5.30 -12.26
N GLN A 24 2.56 -4.66 -11.20
CA GLN A 24 2.14 -5.35 -9.98
C GLN A 24 0.96 -6.30 -10.19
N ILE A 25 -0.01 -5.95 -11.04
CA ILE A 25 -1.12 -6.86 -11.40
C ILE A 25 -0.59 -8.08 -12.13
N LEU A 26 0.32 -7.89 -13.10
CA LEU A 26 0.97 -8.99 -13.81
C LEU A 26 1.71 -9.89 -12.81
N VAL A 27 2.49 -9.31 -11.90
CA VAL A 27 3.19 -10.05 -10.85
C VAL A 27 2.22 -10.81 -9.95
N GLY A 28 1.18 -10.14 -9.47
CA GLY A 28 0.19 -10.71 -8.55
C GLY A 28 -0.55 -11.90 -9.14
N LEU A 29 -0.85 -11.90 -10.44
CA LEU A 29 -1.62 -12.97 -11.09
C LEU A 29 -0.74 -14.07 -11.72
N VAL A 30 0.44 -13.72 -12.23
CA VAL A 30 1.29 -14.67 -12.97
C VAL A 30 2.23 -15.43 -12.03
N LEU A 31 2.78 -14.76 -11.00
CA LEU A 31 3.73 -15.39 -10.08
C LEU A 31 3.15 -16.61 -9.33
N PRO A 32 1.90 -16.61 -8.82
CA PRO A 32 1.31 -17.79 -8.19
C PRO A 32 1.14 -18.98 -9.14
N LYS A 33 1.19 -18.76 -10.46
CA LYS A 33 1.16 -19.83 -11.48
C LYS A 33 2.56 -20.39 -11.75
N LEU A 34 3.57 -19.53 -11.67
CA LEU A 34 4.97 -19.88 -11.89
C LEU A 34 5.58 -20.67 -10.73
N LEU A 35 5.20 -20.29 -9.51
CA LEU A 35 5.58 -20.99 -8.29
C LEU A 35 4.51 -22.01 -7.94
N ASN A 36 4.91 -23.16 -7.38
CA ASN A 36 3.96 -24.03 -6.69
C ASN A 36 3.40 -23.32 -5.44
N ILE A 37 2.27 -23.81 -4.89
CA ILE A 37 1.61 -23.18 -3.73
C ILE A 37 2.57 -22.94 -2.57
N ASP A 38 3.42 -23.91 -2.24
CA ASP A 38 4.36 -23.78 -1.12
C ASP A 38 5.47 -22.75 -1.42
N GLY A 39 5.98 -22.71 -2.65
CA GLY A 39 6.94 -21.73 -3.11
C GLY A 39 6.37 -20.31 -3.09
N PHE A 40 5.14 -20.15 -3.56
CA PHE A 40 4.43 -18.87 -3.46
C PHE A 40 4.20 -18.49 -1.99
N GLY A 41 3.79 -19.44 -1.14
CA GLY A 41 3.65 -19.22 0.30
C GLY A 41 4.94 -18.71 0.94
N ASN A 42 6.09 -19.34 0.65
CA ASN A 42 7.39 -18.88 1.16
C ASN A 42 7.78 -17.50 0.63
N TYR A 43 7.50 -17.20 -0.65
CA TYR A 43 7.65 -15.84 -1.18
C TYR A 43 6.76 -14.84 -0.45
N ARG A 44 5.51 -15.21 -0.11
CA ARG A 44 4.61 -14.35 0.65
C ARG A 44 5.08 -14.13 2.09
N ILE A 45 5.79 -15.08 2.70
CA ILE A 45 6.43 -14.88 4.02
C ILE A 45 7.53 -13.83 3.90
N PHE A 46 8.39 -13.95 2.88
CA PHE A 46 9.41 -12.94 2.58
C PHE A 46 8.78 -11.55 2.39
N MET A 47 7.71 -11.44 1.59
CA MET A 47 7.03 -10.17 1.36
C MET A 47 6.40 -9.61 2.63
N LEU A 48 5.78 -10.46 3.46
CA LEU A 48 5.19 -10.07 4.73
C LEU A 48 6.24 -9.47 5.67
N TYR A 49 7.37 -10.15 5.87
CA TYR A 49 8.45 -9.62 6.71
C TYR A 49 9.12 -8.39 6.10
N GLY A 50 9.22 -8.33 4.77
CA GLY A 50 9.68 -7.16 4.04
C GLY A 50 8.80 -5.92 4.27
N THR A 51 7.52 -6.06 4.60
CA THR A 51 6.67 -4.89 4.90
C THR A 51 7.16 -4.09 6.11
N TYR A 52 7.80 -4.76 7.07
CA TYR A 52 8.36 -4.14 8.29
C TYR A 52 9.74 -3.50 8.08
N ALA A 53 10.37 -3.67 6.91
CA ALA A 53 11.70 -3.13 6.62
C ALA A 53 11.76 -1.59 6.78
N SER A 54 10.67 -0.91 6.42
CA SER A 54 10.54 0.55 6.55
C SER A 54 10.50 1.05 8.00
N LEU A 55 10.22 0.19 8.99
CA LEU A 55 10.39 0.58 10.40
C LEU A 55 11.87 0.77 10.76
N LEU A 56 12.76 0.03 10.08
CA LEU A 56 14.17 -0.10 10.45
C LEU A 56 15.02 1.10 10.06
N HIS A 57 14.55 1.96 9.16
CA HIS A 57 15.22 3.25 8.94
C HIS A 57 14.96 4.27 10.05
N PHE A 58 14.19 3.91 11.09
CA PHE A 58 13.92 4.69 12.30
C PHE A 58 13.47 6.14 12.04
N GLY A 59 12.82 6.38 10.89
CA GLY A 59 12.42 7.70 10.42
C GLY A 59 13.49 8.63 9.91
N PHE A 60 14.72 8.16 9.70
CA PHE A 60 15.72 8.96 9.01
C PHE A 60 15.24 9.44 7.62
N VAL A 61 14.65 8.53 6.84
CA VAL A 61 14.16 8.79 5.48
C VAL A 61 13.00 9.78 5.46
N ASP A 62 12.03 9.60 6.35
CA ASP A 62 10.92 10.55 6.54
C ASP A 62 11.41 11.93 6.99
N GLY A 63 12.40 11.97 7.88
CA GLY A 63 13.02 13.20 8.36
C GLY A 63 13.73 13.97 7.25
N ILE A 64 14.42 13.28 6.33
CA ILE A 64 15.00 13.89 5.13
C ILE A 64 13.91 14.56 4.28
N LEU A 65 12.81 13.85 4.01
CA LEU A 65 11.72 14.37 3.18
C LEU A 65 11.14 15.67 3.75
N VAL A 66 10.94 15.73 5.06
CA VAL A 66 10.36 16.91 5.73
C VAL A 66 11.39 18.04 5.83
N LYS A 67 12.63 17.74 6.27
CA LYS A 67 13.66 18.76 6.51
C LYS A 67 14.08 19.47 5.23
N PHE A 68 14.24 18.72 4.13
CA PHE A 68 14.67 19.26 2.85
C PHE A 68 13.50 19.56 1.90
N GLY A 69 12.26 19.32 2.33
CA GLY A 69 11.07 19.51 1.52
C GLY A 69 10.90 20.97 1.07
N GLY A 70 10.80 21.19 -0.24
CA GLY A 70 10.57 22.52 -0.81
C GLY A 70 11.81 23.39 -0.93
N GLN A 71 13.00 22.90 -0.54
CA GLN A 71 14.26 23.60 -0.78
C GLN A 71 14.66 23.51 -2.25
N ASN A 72 15.28 24.57 -2.78
CA ASN A 72 15.83 24.54 -4.13
C ASN A 72 17.06 23.62 -4.17
N PHE A 73 17.17 22.82 -5.22
CA PHE A 73 18.31 21.92 -5.42
C PHE A 73 19.67 22.61 -5.28
N GLN A 74 19.76 23.87 -5.73
CA GLN A 74 20.97 24.69 -5.71
C GLN A 74 21.33 25.24 -4.32
N SER A 75 20.37 25.29 -3.38
CA SER A 75 20.61 25.76 -2.00
C SER A 75 21.05 24.64 -1.06
N LEU A 76 21.08 23.40 -1.53
CA LEU A 76 21.52 22.26 -0.72
C LEU A 76 23.04 22.19 -0.67
N ASP A 77 23.59 22.19 0.54
CA ASP A 77 24.99 21.85 0.73
C ASP A 77 25.21 20.36 0.45
N SER A 78 25.77 20.07 -0.73
CA SER A 78 26.14 18.73 -1.15
C SER A 78 27.00 18.00 -0.12
N ARG A 79 27.88 18.70 0.63
CA ARG A 79 28.70 18.06 1.65
C ARG A 79 27.87 17.54 2.81
N THR A 80 26.88 18.32 3.26
CA THR A 80 25.96 17.91 4.31
C THR A 80 25.11 16.72 3.87
N ILE A 81 24.51 16.76 2.67
CA ILE A 81 23.73 15.64 2.13
C ILE A 81 24.59 14.38 2.02
N SER A 82 25.82 14.53 1.54
CA SER A 82 26.75 13.41 1.40
C SER A 82 27.06 12.70 2.71
N LYS A 83 27.36 13.49 3.74
CA LYS A 83 27.64 13.00 5.09
C LYS A 83 26.42 12.27 5.65
N LEU A 84 25.23 12.85 5.52
CA LEU A 84 23.98 12.23 5.96
C LEU A 84 23.71 10.89 5.28
N PHE A 85 23.86 10.83 3.95
CA PHE A 85 23.68 9.58 3.22
C PHE A 85 24.74 8.55 3.61
N THR A 86 26.01 8.95 3.77
CA THR A 86 27.08 8.06 4.24
C THR A 86 26.74 7.42 5.58
N PHE A 87 26.30 8.23 6.55
CA PHE A 87 25.83 7.73 7.86
C PHE A 87 24.67 6.75 7.69
N PHE A 88 23.68 7.09 6.86
CA PHE A 88 22.52 6.25 6.64
C PHE A 88 22.85 4.91 5.97
N PHE A 89 23.72 4.91 4.97
CA PHE A 89 24.24 3.69 4.35
C PHE A 89 24.87 2.75 5.39
N ILE A 90 25.66 3.29 6.32
CA ILE A 90 26.30 2.50 7.37
C ILE A 90 25.26 1.98 8.37
N LEU A 91 24.30 2.81 8.77
CA LEU A 91 23.22 2.41 9.66
C LEU A 91 22.44 1.22 9.08
N GLU A 92 21.96 1.34 7.83
CA GLU A 92 21.21 0.27 7.16
C GLU A 92 22.07 -0.98 6.93
N PHE A 93 23.35 -0.81 6.64
CA PHE A 93 24.27 -1.95 6.49
C PHE A 93 24.44 -2.70 7.82
N CYS A 94 24.61 -1.99 8.93
CA CYS A 94 24.67 -2.58 10.27
C CYS A 94 23.37 -3.30 10.62
N ILE A 95 22.21 -2.71 10.31
CA ILE A 95 20.90 -3.33 10.52
C ILE A 95 20.78 -4.63 9.71
N ALA A 96 21.18 -4.62 8.44
CA ALA A 96 21.16 -5.82 7.60
C ALA A 96 22.05 -6.95 8.15
N ILE A 97 23.24 -6.60 8.66
CA ILE A 97 24.13 -7.56 9.33
C ILE A 97 23.48 -8.12 10.59
N ILE A 98 22.88 -7.27 11.44
CA ILE A 98 22.20 -7.72 12.66
C ILE A 98 21.07 -8.70 12.33
N ILE A 99 20.26 -8.40 11.32
CA ILE A 99 19.17 -9.30 10.88
C ILE A 99 19.75 -10.62 10.37
N ALA A 100 20.82 -10.59 9.57
CA ALA A 100 21.45 -11.79 9.07
C ALA A 100 22.05 -12.65 10.21
N LEU A 101 22.71 -12.03 11.19
CA LEU A 101 23.26 -12.74 12.35
C LEU A 101 22.15 -13.37 13.19
N LEU A 102 21.07 -12.63 13.49
CA LEU A 102 19.92 -13.16 14.20
C LEU A 102 19.27 -14.32 13.44
N ALA A 103 19.15 -14.22 12.11
CA ALA A 103 18.64 -15.27 11.25
C ALA A 103 19.50 -16.55 11.32
N LEU A 104 20.83 -16.41 11.27
CA LEU A 104 21.77 -17.53 11.33
C LEU A 104 21.78 -18.20 12.71
N CYS A 105 21.68 -17.43 13.79
CA CYS A 105 21.77 -17.94 15.16
C CYS A 105 20.45 -18.51 15.69
N MET A 106 19.30 -17.91 15.36
CA MET A 106 18.01 -18.23 16.01
C MET A 106 17.06 -19.09 15.17
N PHE A 107 17.30 -19.20 13.86
CA PHE A 107 16.36 -19.86 12.95
C PHE A 107 17.04 -20.96 12.14
N GLU A 108 16.24 -21.92 11.66
CA GLU A 108 16.68 -23.04 10.84
C GLU A 108 15.85 -23.18 9.56
N GLY A 109 16.35 -23.99 8.63
CA GLY A 109 15.67 -24.32 7.37
C GLY A 109 15.30 -23.09 6.54
N LYS A 110 14.05 -23.06 6.06
CA LYS A 110 13.56 -22.00 5.18
C LYS A 110 13.51 -20.61 5.84
N TYR A 111 13.24 -20.53 7.14
CA TYR A 111 13.11 -19.25 7.84
C TYR A 111 14.46 -18.55 7.99
N ARG A 112 15.54 -19.31 8.21
CA ARG A 112 16.92 -18.78 8.18
C ARG A 112 17.20 -18.09 6.85
N TRP A 113 16.93 -18.78 5.73
CA TRP A 113 17.18 -18.23 4.40
C TRP A 113 16.31 -17.00 4.12
N ILE A 114 15.02 -17.07 4.42
CA ILE A 114 14.07 -15.95 4.19
C ILE A 114 14.47 -14.72 5.00
N LEU A 115 14.83 -14.86 6.28
CA LEU A 115 15.21 -13.73 7.12
C LEU A 115 16.55 -13.10 6.70
N CYS A 116 17.53 -13.91 6.27
CA CYS A 116 18.73 -13.37 5.62
C CYS A 116 18.38 -12.55 4.38
N ALA A 117 17.48 -13.06 3.53
CA ALA A 117 17.01 -12.34 2.35
C ALA A 117 16.27 -11.04 2.73
N VAL A 118 15.49 -11.03 3.81
CA VAL A 118 14.82 -9.82 4.35
C VAL A 118 15.85 -8.80 4.82
N GLY A 119 16.94 -9.22 5.48
CA GLY A 119 18.02 -8.30 5.89
C GLY A 119 18.67 -7.60 4.69
N ILE A 120 19.02 -8.38 3.66
CA ILE A 120 19.60 -7.84 2.41
C ILE A 120 18.58 -6.91 1.71
N TYR A 121 17.33 -7.36 1.60
CA TYR A 121 16.26 -6.57 1.00
C TYR A 121 16.04 -5.25 1.73
N THR A 122 16.05 -5.25 3.06
CA THR A 122 15.86 -4.06 3.91
C THR A 122 16.89 -2.99 3.57
N PHE A 123 18.17 -3.36 3.46
CA PHE A 123 19.23 -2.45 3.06
C PHE A 123 18.93 -1.79 1.71
N PHE A 124 18.66 -2.58 0.67
CA PHE A 124 18.42 -2.03 -0.66
C PHE A 124 17.16 -1.17 -0.71
N LEU A 125 16.07 -1.62 -0.07
CA LEU A 125 14.81 -0.90 -0.01
C LEU A 125 14.95 0.46 0.68
N ASN A 126 15.51 0.49 1.89
CA ASN A 126 15.57 1.70 2.69
C ASN A 126 16.50 2.74 2.07
N VAL A 127 17.63 2.31 1.52
CA VAL A 127 18.56 3.20 0.80
C VAL A 127 17.94 3.73 -0.50
N GLU A 128 17.28 2.87 -1.28
CA GLU A 128 16.53 3.31 -2.47
C GLU A 128 15.45 4.33 -2.11
N THR A 129 14.70 4.06 -1.03
CA THR A 129 13.67 4.96 -0.51
C THR A 129 14.28 6.30 -0.07
N ALA A 130 15.47 6.31 0.55
CA ALA A 130 16.16 7.55 0.91
C ALA A 130 16.46 8.43 -0.31
N PHE A 131 16.95 7.83 -1.41
CA PHE A 131 17.16 8.55 -2.67
C PHE A 131 15.85 9.04 -3.28
N GLN A 132 14.81 8.20 -3.26
CA GLN A 132 13.50 8.55 -3.78
C GLN A 132 12.91 9.73 -2.99
N PHE A 133 13.02 9.73 -1.66
CA PHE A 133 12.47 10.78 -0.79
C PHE A 133 13.29 12.07 -0.89
N LEU A 134 14.62 11.98 -1.01
CA LEU A 134 15.43 13.15 -1.34
C LEU A 134 15.02 13.73 -2.70
N SER A 135 14.82 12.89 -3.72
CA SER A 135 14.34 13.32 -5.05
C SER A 135 13.00 14.03 -4.98
N GLN A 136 12.09 13.56 -4.11
CA GLN A 136 10.79 14.21 -3.86
C GLN A 136 10.95 15.55 -3.12
N ALA A 137 11.82 15.60 -2.10
CA ALA A 137 12.08 16.81 -1.31
C ALA A 137 12.58 17.97 -2.17
N ILE A 138 13.48 17.68 -3.13
CA ILE A 138 14.01 18.64 -4.12
C ILE A 138 13.09 18.85 -5.34
N MET A 139 11.88 18.28 -5.32
CA MET A 139 10.87 18.36 -6.38
C MET A 139 11.33 17.83 -7.75
N ASN A 140 12.29 16.90 -7.78
CA ASN A 140 12.75 16.23 -9.00
C ASN A 140 11.83 15.05 -9.37
N PHE A 141 10.55 15.36 -9.61
CA PHE A 141 9.54 14.37 -9.94
C PHE A 141 9.80 13.62 -11.26
N GLY A 142 10.57 14.23 -12.17
CA GLY A 142 11.00 13.56 -13.40
C GLY A 142 11.93 12.37 -13.15
N LEU A 143 12.82 12.48 -12.15
CA LEU A 143 13.67 11.37 -11.72
C LEU A 143 12.84 10.28 -11.05
N VAL A 144 11.98 10.64 -10.10
CA VAL A 144 11.08 9.70 -9.41
C VAL A 144 10.26 8.89 -10.42
N ALA A 145 9.62 9.57 -11.37
CA ALA A 145 8.84 8.94 -12.44
C ALA A 145 9.68 7.99 -13.32
N ARG A 146 10.94 8.33 -13.61
CA ARG A 146 11.85 7.45 -14.37
C ARG A 146 12.19 6.19 -13.59
N MET A 147 12.42 6.32 -12.28
CA MET A 147 12.76 5.20 -11.41
C MET A 147 11.57 4.27 -11.20
N SER A 148 10.35 4.80 -11.02
CA SER A 148 9.14 3.98 -10.98
C SER A 148 8.91 3.17 -12.27
N LYS A 149 9.19 3.76 -13.44
CA LYS A 149 9.12 3.03 -14.72
C LYS A 149 10.19 1.95 -14.83
N LEU A 150 11.42 2.23 -14.36
CA LEU A 150 12.49 1.25 -14.34
C LEU A 150 12.14 0.08 -13.40
N GLN A 151 11.59 0.36 -12.22
CA GLN A 151 11.10 -0.66 -11.30
C GLN A 151 10.00 -1.53 -11.94
N ALA A 152 9.05 -0.91 -12.64
CA ALA A 152 8.01 -1.64 -13.37
C ALA A 152 8.58 -2.55 -14.48
N LEU A 153 9.63 -2.09 -15.17
CA LEU A 153 10.33 -2.89 -16.17
C LEU A 153 11.03 -4.09 -15.52
N LEU A 154 11.77 -3.87 -14.43
CA LEU A 154 12.50 -4.92 -13.71
C LEU A 154 11.54 -5.96 -13.10
N ASN A 155 10.44 -5.53 -12.49
CA ASN A 155 9.42 -6.44 -11.94
C ASN A 155 8.80 -7.32 -13.04
N THR A 156 8.51 -6.73 -14.19
CA THR A 156 7.99 -7.48 -15.35
C THR A 156 9.05 -8.44 -15.90
N PHE A 157 10.31 -8.00 -16.01
CA PHE A 157 11.43 -8.82 -16.46
C PHE A 157 11.66 -10.06 -15.57
N ASN A 158 11.57 -9.88 -14.24
CA ASN A 158 11.70 -10.96 -13.26
C ASN A 158 10.65 -12.08 -13.41
N ILE A 159 9.60 -11.86 -14.20
CA ILE A 159 8.56 -12.85 -14.51
C ILE A 159 8.68 -13.35 -15.94
N CYS A 160 8.83 -12.42 -16.91
CA CYS A 160 8.88 -12.77 -18.32
C CYS A 160 10.10 -13.62 -18.66
N VAL A 161 11.27 -13.37 -18.06
CA VAL A 161 12.47 -14.17 -18.35
C VAL A 161 12.34 -15.61 -17.86
N PRO A 162 11.98 -15.88 -16.59
CA PRO A 162 11.70 -17.25 -16.17
C PRO A 162 10.63 -17.94 -17.03
N LEU A 163 9.56 -17.25 -17.42
CA LEU A 163 8.55 -17.80 -18.32
C LEU A 163 9.14 -18.25 -19.65
N ILE A 164 9.93 -17.40 -20.31
CA ILE A 164 10.56 -17.71 -21.59
C ILE A 164 11.55 -18.87 -21.42
N CYS A 165 12.37 -18.86 -20.37
CA CYS A 165 13.33 -19.92 -20.10
C CYS A 165 12.67 -21.28 -19.84
N ILE A 166 11.52 -21.31 -19.16
CA ILE A 166 10.76 -22.53 -18.87
C ILE A 166 9.98 -23.02 -20.09
N PHE A 167 9.20 -22.15 -20.74
CA PHE A 167 8.27 -22.55 -21.79
C PHE A 167 8.90 -22.65 -23.18
N ILE A 168 9.84 -21.77 -23.52
CA ILE A 168 10.46 -21.74 -24.85
C ILE A 168 11.74 -22.57 -24.85
N PHE A 169 12.65 -22.29 -23.92
CA PHE A 169 13.98 -22.92 -23.91
C PHE A 169 14.06 -24.20 -23.08
N LYS A 170 13.04 -24.52 -22.26
CA LYS A 170 12.99 -25.69 -21.37
C LYS A 170 14.24 -25.86 -20.48
N LEU A 171 14.88 -24.76 -20.10
CA LEU A 171 16.16 -24.76 -19.39
C LEU A 171 16.04 -25.28 -17.95
N PHE A 172 14.87 -25.10 -17.33
CA PHE A 172 14.58 -25.55 -15.96
C PHE A 172 13.16 -26.09 -15.86
N SER A 173 12.94 -27.03 -14.95
CA SER A 173 11.63 -27.67 -14.73
C SER A 173 10.64 -26.80 -13.95
N SER A 174 11.13 -25.94 -13.04
CA SER A 174 10.29 -25.01 -12.27
C SER A 174 11.10 -23.84 -11.70
N LEU A 175 10.42 -22.72 -11.47
CA LEU A 175 10.98 -21.59 -10.75
C LEU A 175 10.85 -21.83 -9.24
N THR A 176 11.96 -21.73 -8.50
CA THR A 176 11.94 -21.83 -7.03
C THR A 176 11.74 -20.46 -6.38
N TYR A 177 11.19 -20.46 -5.17
CA TYR A 177 10.98 -19.22 -4.41
C TYR A 177 12.29 -18.49 -4.10
N THR A 178 13.38 -19.23 -3.85
CA THR A 178 14.70 -18.65 -3.58
C THR A 178 15.24 -17.90 -4.78
N THR A 179 15.14 -18.48 -5.99
CA THR A 179 15.56 -17.83 -7.23
C THR A 179 14.74 -16.56 -7.49
N TYR A 180 13.42 -16.62 -7.33
CA TYR A 180 12.58 -15.43 -7.54
C TYR A 180 12.87 -14.32 -6.53
N ILE A 181 13.06 -14.64 -5.24
CA ILE A 181 13.43 -13.65 -4.22
C ILE A 181 14.80 -13.02 -4.54
N THR A 182 15.77 -13.81 -4.99
CA THR A 182 17.08 -13.28 -5.42
C THR A 182 16.94 -12.32 -6.60
N LEU A 183 16.13 -12.66 -7.61
CA LEU A 183 15.83 -11.76 -8.73
C LEU A 183 15.12 -10.47 -8.27
N TYR A 184 14.20 -10.61 -7.32
CA TYR A 184 13.49 -9.47 -6.72
C TYR A 184 14.46 -8.53 -6.01
N ILE A 185 15.35 -9.05 -5.16
CA ILE A 185 16.39 -8.26 -4.48
C ILE A 185 17.36 -7.64 -5.49
N ALA A 186 17.77 -8.39 -6.52
CA ALA A 186 18.64 -7.89 -7.58
C ALA A 186 18.02 -6.70 -8.33
N ALA A 187 16.69 -6.68 -8.52
CA ALA A 187 16.01 -5.52 -9.10
C ALA A 187 16.18 -4.26 -8.25
N TYR A 188 16.08 -4.36 -6.92
CA TYR A 188 16.36 -3.23 -6.02
C TYR A 188 17.83 -2.84 -6.01
N ALA A 189 18.75 -3.80 -6.12
CA ALA A 189 20.18 -3.51 -6.28
C ALA A 189 20.44 -2.70 -7.57
N VAL A 190 19.81 -3.05 -8.69
CA VAL A 190 19.90 -2.29 -9.94
C VAL A 190 19.35 -0.88 -9.78
N LEU A 191 18.19 -0.71 -9.12
CA LEU A 191 17.64 0.62 -8.84
C LEU A 191 18.62 1.47 -8.02
N LEU A 192 19.21 0.88 -6.98
CA LEU A 192 20.20 1.55 -6.14
C LEU A 192 21.44 1.96 -6.95
N LEU A 193 21.96 1.09 -7.83
CA LEU A 193 23.10 1.41 -8.70
C LEU A 193 22.79 2.59 -9.62
N VAL A 194 21.58 2.64 -10.19
CA VAL A 194 21.16 3.76 -11.05
C VAL A 194 21.04 5.06 -10.25
N TYR A 195 20.46 5.02 -9.04
CA TYR A 195 20.45 6.18 -8.15
C TYR A 195 21.86 6.63 -7.76
N GLY A 196 22.72 5.68 -7.39
CA GLY A 196 24.12 5.93 -7.06
C GLY A 196 24.85 6.61 -8.21
N TYR A 197 24.72 6.11 -9.44
CA TYR A 197 25.29 6.75 -10.63
C TYR A 197 24.78 8.19 -10.82
N ILE A 198 23.48 8.43 -10.66
CA ILE A 198 22.89 9.76 -10.85
C ILE A 198 23.40 10.74 -9.77
N TYR A 199 23.41 10.35 -8.50
CA TYR A 199 23.75 11.26 -7.40
C TYR A 199 25.26 11.43 -7.18
N ILE A 200 26.06 10.38 -7.41
CA ILE A 200 27.52 10.40 -7.26
C ILE A 200 28.17 10.95 -8.52
N VAL A 201 27.85 10.40 -9.70
CA VAL A 201 28.57 10.74 -10.95
C VAL A 201 27.98 11.97 -11.62
N LYS A 202 26.65 11.98 -11.86
CA LYS A 202 26.01 13.04 -12.64
C LYS A 202 25.82 14.33 -11.83
N TYR A 203 25.32 14.22 -10.60
CA TYR A 203 25.09 15.38 -9.74
C TYR A 203 26.29 15.76 -8.87
N LYS A 204 27.26 14.85 -8.69
CA LYS A 204 28.43 15.07 -7.82
C LYS A 204 28.05 15.57 -6.43
N MET A 205 26.91 15.08 -5.92
CA MET A 205 26.39 15.47 -4.60
C MET A 205 26.90 14.57 -3.49
N LEU A 206 27.27 13.33 -3.81
CA LEU A 206 27.66 12.32 -2.82
C LEU A 206 29.14 11.92 -2.97
N ASN A 207 29.90 12.21 -1.93
CA ASN A 207 31.24 11.72 -1.63
C ASN A 207 31.25 11.02 -0.25
N PHE A 208 31.56 9.72 -0.20
CA PHE A 208 31.58 8.96 1.05
C PHE A 208 32.54 9.61 2.07
N ASN A 209 31.99 10.15 3.16
CA ASN A 209 32.76 10.79 4.22
C ASN A 209 32.03 10.62 5.57
N LEU A 210 32.75 10.10 6.57
CA LEU A 210 32.23 9.70 7.87
C LEU A 210 32.05 10.87 8.86
N ASN A 211 32.60 12.05 8.58
CA ASN A 211 32.56 13.19 9.50
C ASN A 211 31.22 13.94 9.46
N VAL A 212 30.16 13.30 9.96
CA VAL A 212 28.80 13.84 10.02
C VAL A 212 28.57 14.67 11.28
N ASN A 213 27.91 15.83 11.13
CA ASN A 213 27.46 16.61 12.28
C ASN A 213 26.32 15.86 12.98
N ARG A 214 26.55 15.46 14.24
CA ARG A 214 25.59 14.72 15.07
C ARG A 214 24.29 15.49 15.30
N ASP A 215 24.35 16.82 15.40
CA ASP A 215 23.18 17.66 15.64
C ASP A 215 22.19 17.58 14.46
N ILE A 216 22.71 17.58 13.24
CA ILE A 216 21.91 17.49 12.01
C ILE A 216 21.21 16.13 11.94
N VAL A 217 21.92 15.05 12.31
CA VAL A 217 21.37 13.68 12.35
C VAL A 217 20.28 13.57 13.41
N TYR A 218 20.53 14.09 14.62
CA TYR A 218 19.55 14.10 15.70
C TYR A 218 18.28 14.85 15.30
N GLU A 219 18.41 16.01 14.65
CA GLU A 219 17.26 16.78 14.16
C GLU A 219 16.43 15.99 13.13
N ILE A 220 17.07 15.27 12.21
CA ILE A 220 16.39 14.43 11.21
C ILE A 220 15.58 13.33 11.91
N PHE A 221 16.17 12.61 12.86
CA PHE A 221 15.45 11.59 13.61
C PHE A 221 14.30 12.17 14.43
N LYS A 222 14.51 13.32 15.08
CA LYS A 222 13.48 14.00 15.88
C LYS A 222 12.24 14.34 15.05
N ILE A 223 12.43 14.74 13.80
CA ILE A 223 11.33 15.06 12.87
C ILE A 223 10.68 13.78 12.33
N GLY A 224 11.48 12.83 11.88
CA GLY A 224 11.00 11.68 11.11
C GLY A 224 10.49 10.51 11.94
N PHE A 225 11.06 10.24 13.12
CA PHE A 225 10.68 9.09 13.94
C PHE A 225 9.17 9.03 14.27
N PRO A 226 8.51 10.13 14.69
CA PRO A 226 7.07 10.11 14.93
C PRO A 226 6.24 9.80 13.67
N ILE A 227 6.72 10.22 12.49
CA ILE A 227 6.05 10.00 11.21
C ILE A 227 6.12 8.52 10.82
N THR A 228 7.31 7.91 10.95
CA THR A 228 7.49 6.48 10.67
C THR A 228 6.70 5.63 11.64
N ILE A 229 6.72 5.92 12.94
CA ILE A 229 5.90 5.18 13.90
C ILE A 229 4.42 5.27 13.54
N ALA A 230 3.94 6.45 13.10
CA ALA A 230 2.55 6.61 12.67
C ALA A 230 2.21 5.75 11.45
N SER A 231 3.06 5.74 10.43
CA SER A 231 2.83 4.93 9.23
C SER A 231 2.93 3.43 9.55
N GLN A 232 3.86 3.05 10.42
CA GLN A 232 4.06 1.65 10.80
C GLN A 232 2.95 1.10 11.69
N ILE A 233 2.33 1.89 12.56
CA ILE A 233 1.13 1.46 13.29
C ILE A 233 0.02 1.07 12.30
N GLY A 234 -0.20 1.88 11.27
CA GLY A 234 -1.13 1.55 10.19
C GLY A 234 -0.74 0.27 9.45
N ASN A 235 0.53 0.14 9.05
CA ASN A 235 1.03 -1.05 8.34
C ASN A 235 0.91 -2.33 9.19
N ILE A 236 1.26 -2.28 10.47
CA ILE A 236 1.15 -3.43 11.38
C ILE A 236 -0.33 -3.78 11.54
N THR A 237 -1.20 -2.80 11.80
CA THR A 237 -2.65 -3.04 11.94
C THR A 237 -3.24 -3.75 10.72
N LEU A 238 -2.81 -3.35 9.50
CA LEU A 238 -3.26 -3.94 8.24
C LEU A 238 -2.69 -5.33 7.94
N ASN A 239 -1.57 -5.72 8.55
CA ASN A 239 -0.91 -7.01 8.27
C ASN A 239 -0.92 -7.97 9.47
N LEU A 240 -1.47 -7.56 10.62
CA LEU A 240 -1.37 -8.33 11.86
C LEU A 240 -2.08 -9.69 11.75
N ASP A 241 -3.24 -9.76 11.12
CA ASP A 241 -3.92 -11.05 10.88
C ASP A 241 -3.13 -11.94 9.91
N ASN A 242 -2.56 -11.37 8.85
CA ASN A 242 -1.68 -12.07 7.91
C ASN A 242 -0.43 -12.62 8.63
N GLN A 243 0.06 -11.89 9.64
CA GLN A 243 1.13 -12.34 10.54
C GLN A 243 0.70 -13.53 11.39
N PHE A 244 -0.49 -13.51 12.00
CA PHE A 244 -1.04 -14.65 12.72
C PHE A 244 -1.19 -15.88 11.84
N VAL A 245 -1.76 -15.72 10.63
CA VAL A 245 -1.92 -16.83 9.69
C VAL A 245 -0.56 -17.42 9.29
N SER A 246 0.47 -16.58 9.08
CA SER A 246 1.82 -17.04 8.74
C SER A 246 2.51 -17.83 9.86
N MET A 247 2.27 -17.46 11.12
CA MET A 247 2.92 -18.07 12.28
C MET A 247 2.26 -19.38 12.69
N PHE A 248 0.93 -19.44 12.62
CA PHE A 248 0.16 -20.51 13.25
C PHE A 248 -0.46 -21.52 12.28
N PHE A 249 -0.49 -21.24 10.98
CA PHE A 249 -1.09 -22.12 9.98
C PHE A 249 -0.06 -22.60 8.96
N SER A 250 -0.43 -23.65 8.21
CA SER A 250 0.46 -24.23 7.20
C SER A 250 0.76 -23.24 6.07
N THR A 251 1.92 -23.41 5.43
CA THR A 251 2.36 -22.54 4.33
C THR A 251 1.38 -22.53 3.15
N ASN A 252 0.67 -23.63 2.90
CA ASN A 252 -0.39 -23.70 1.88
C ASN A 252 -1.59 -22.82 2.22
N ILE A 253 -2.07 -22.88 3.47
CA ILE A 253 -3.17 -22.03 3.94
C ILE A 253 -2.76 -20.56 3.89
N PHE A 254 -1.57 -20.23 4.39
CA PHE A 254 -1.02 -18.89 4.33
C PHE A 254 -0.84 -18.38 2.89
N ALA A 255 -0.40 -19.24 1.96
CA ALA A 255 -0.28 -18.88 0.54
C ALA A 255 -1.62 -18.41 -0.04
N LYS A 256 -2.71 -19.15 0.24
CA LYS A 256 -4.07 -18.80 -0.20
C LYS A 256 -4.58 -17.52 0.48
N TYR A 257 -4.36 -17.38 1.79
CA TYR A 257 -4.76 -16.19 2.55
C TYR A 257 -4.03 -14.93 2.07
N SER A 258 -2.72 -15.03 1.92
CA SER A 258 -1.87 -13.92 1.49
C SER A 258 -2.06 -13.58 0.01
N PHE A 259 -2.55 -14.52 -0.81
CA PHE A 259 -3.01 -14.25 -2.17
C PHE A 259 -4.27 -13.37 -2.18
N SER A 260 -5.24 -13.62 -1.30
CA SER A 260 -6.40 -12.73 -1.13
C SER A 260 -5.97 -11.32 -0.74
N TYR A 261 -5.01 -11.19 0.18
CA TYR A 261 -4.39 -9.91 0.53
C TYR A 261 -3.72 -9.21 -0.66
N ASN A 262 -3.06 -9.97 -1.54
CA ASN A 262 -2.47 -9.40 -2.76
C ASN A 262 -3.55 -8.78 -3.65
N LEU A 263 -4.69 -9.46 -3.84
CA LEU A 263 -5.80 -8.97 -4.66
C LEU A 263 -6.51 -7.75 -4.03
N VAL A 264 -6.69 -7.75 -2.71
CA VAL A 264 -7.15 -6.57 -1.95
C VAL A 264 -6.21 -5.40 -2.17
N SER A 265 -4.89 -5.61 -2.07
CA SER A 265 -3.88 -4.55 -2.26
C SER A 265 -3.89 -4.01 -3.68
N LEU A 266 -4.05 -4.86 -4.71
CA LEU A 266 -4.21 -4.43 -6.09
C LEU A 266 -5.47 -3.57 -6.27
N THR A 267 -6.57 -3.93 -5.62
CA THR A 267 -7.83 -3.17 -5.65
C THR A 267 -7.64 -1.80 -4.98
N ILE A 268 -7.00 -1.73 -3.82
CA ILE A 268 -6.63 -0.46 -3.15
C ILE A 268 -5.77 0.39 -4.08
N ALA A 269 -4.76 -0.20 -4.73
CA ALA A 269 -3.86 0.55 -5.60
C ALA A 269 -4.60 1.16 -6.82
N ILE A 270 -5.57 0.44 -7.40
CA ILE A 270 -6.44 0.95 -8.47
C ILE A 270 -7.31 2.10 -7.97
N VAL A 271 -7.94 1.91 -6.80
CA VAL A 271 -8.76 2.94 -6.16
C VAL A 271 -7.95 4.20 -5.90
N LEU A 272 -6.73 4.07 -5.37
CA LEU A 272 -5.83 5.18 -5.10
C LEU A 272 -5.39 5.89 -6.38
N ALA A 273 -5.07 5.14 -7.43
CA ALA A 273 -4.71 5.71 -8.73
C ALA A 273 -5.86 6.59 -9.29
N ILE A 274 -7.10 6.12 -9.20
CA ILE A 274 -8.27 6.90 -9.65
C ILE A 274 -8.55 8.08 -8.71
N SER A 275 -8.42 7.87 -7.40
CA SER A 275 -8.61 8.90 -6.38
C SER A 275 -7.63 10.06 -6.57
N THR A 276 -6.35 9.80 -6.83
CA THR A 276 -5.37 10.89 -7.06
C THR A 276 -5.72 11.80 -8.24
N VAL A 277 -6.50 11.32 -9.23
CA VAL A 277 -7.05 12.14 -10.32
C VAL A 277 -8.27 12.95 -9.86
N LEU A 278 -9.18 12.33 -9.12
CA LEU A 278 -10.47 12.90 -8.74
C LEU A 278 -10.36 13.93 -7.60
N PHE A 279 -9.42 13.71 -6.67
CA PHE A 279 -9.28 14.48 -5.44
C PHE A 279 -8.78 15.92 -5.60
N PRO A 280 -7.81 16.24 -6.49
CA PRO A 280 -7.39 17.61 -6.75
C PRO A 280 -8.52 18.53 -7.25
N TYR A 281 -9.61 17.97 -7.79
CA TYR A 281 -10.80 18.73 -8.17
C TYR A 281 -11.74 19.04 -7.00
N LEU A 282 -11.60 18.33 -5.87
CA LEU A 282 -12.42 18.51 -4.67
C LEU A 282 -11.72 19.39 -3.59
N ASN A 283 -10.39 19.37 -3.53
CA ASN A 283 -9.60 19.91 -2.40
C ASN A 283 -8.59 21.02 -2.76
N ARG A 284 -9.01 22.10 -3.43
CA ARG A 284 -8.18 23.31 -3.63
C ARG A 284 -8.51 24.40 -2.63
N LYS A 285 -8.28 24.16 -1.34
CA LYS A 285 -8.87 25.04 -0.33
C LYS A 285 -8.08 25.15 0.98
N THR A 286 -8.40 26.18 1.76
CA THR A 286 -7.82 26.51 3.07
C THR A 286 -8.07 25.42 4.12
N LYS A 287 -7.34 25.41 5.25
CA LYS A 287 -7.56 24.47 6.36
C LYS A 287 -9.03 24.41 6.80
N SER A 288 -9.69 25.57 6.89
CA SER A 288 -11.11 25.69 7.24
C SER A 288 -12.05 25.04 6.22
N ASP A 289 -11.72 25.16 4.94
CA ASP A 289 -12.54 24.59 3.88
C ASP A 289 -12.38 23.06 3.75
N LEU A 290 -11.18 22.53 4.03
CA LEU A 290 -10.94 21.09 4.06
C LEU A 290 -11.78 20.44 5.17
N ILE A 291 -11.79 21.03 6.37
CA ILE A 291 -12.63 20.59 7.49
C ILE A 291 -14.11 20.65 7.10
N LYS A 292 -14.58 21.75 6.50
CA LYS A 292 -15.98 21.88 6.02
C LYS A 292 -16.37 20.83 4.97
N ASN A 293 -15.42 20.42 4.14
CA ASN A 293 -15.66 19.45 3.08
C ASN A 293 -15.42 18.00 3.49
N TYR A 294 -14.99 17.72 4.72
CA TYR A 294 -14.65 16.37 5.19
C TYR A 294 -15.73 15.33 4.88
N SER A 295 -16.97 15.57 5.35
CA SER A 295 -18.12 14.69 5.11
C SER A 295 -18.43 14.51 3.63
N LYS A 296 -18.24 15.56 2.83
CA LYS A 296 -18.44 15.51 1.39
C LYS A 296 -17.39 14.61 0.73
N SER A 297 -16.11 14.81 1.06
CA SER A 297 -15.01 13.98 0.56
C SER A 297 -15.17 12.52 0.97
N MET A 298 -15.59 12.25 2.20
CA MET A 298 -15.90 10.90 2.68
C MET A 298 -17.02 10.26 1.86
N ALA A 299 -18.17 10.92 1.71
CA ALA A 299 -19.31 10.41 0.94
C ALA A 299 -18.96 10.06 -0.52
N PHE A 300 -18.26 10.96 -1.24
CA PHE A 300 -17.81 10.67 -2.60
C PHE A 300 -16.86 9.47 -2.68
N MET A 301 -15.97 9.37 -1.69
CA MET A 301 -14.99 8.29 -1.62
C MET A 301 -15.68 6.96 -1.36
N LEU A 302 -16.62 6.90 -0.41
CA LEU A 302 -17.38 5.70 -0.10
C LEU A 302 -18.23 5.24 -1.28
N LEU A 303 -18.94 6.15 -1.97
CA LEU A 303 -19.65 5.83 -3.21
C LEU A 303 -18.69 5.20 -4.23
N PHE A 304 -17.57 5.84 -4.49
CA PHE A 304 -16.59 5.34 -5.46
C PHE A 304 -16.03 3.96 -5.09
N ILE A 305 -15.62 3.75 -3.84
CA ILE A 305 -14.97 2.50 -3.43
C ILE A 305 -15.94 1.33 -3.38
N TYR A 306 -17.17 1.53 -2.90
CA TYR A 306 -18.16 0.45 -2.90
C TYR A 306 -18.57 0.02 -4.32
N ALA A 307 -18.48 0.92 -5.30
CA ALA A 307 -18.57 0.55 -6.72
C ALA A 307 -17.37 -0.30 -7.19
N THR A 308 -16.19 -0.16 -6.60
CA THR A 308 -15.05 -1.00 -6.97
C THR A 308 -15.15 -2.44 -6.46
N LEU A 309 -16.03 -2.75 -5.51
CA LEU A 309 -16.25 -4.13 -5.05
C LEU A 309 -16.83 -5.05 -6.13
N PHE A 310 -17.40 -4.50 -7.21
CA PHE A 310 -17.76 -5.26 -8.42
C PHE A 310 -16.56 -6.00 -9.02
N SER A 311 -15.34 -5.57 -8.74
CA SER A 311 -14.11 -6.28 -9.15
C SER A 311 -14.03 -7.72 -8.62
N TYR A 312 -14.75 -8.06 -7.54
CA TYR A 312 -14.83 -9.45 -7.05
C TYR A 312 -15.25 -10.44 -8.14
N PHE A 313 -16.21 -10.05 -8.97
CA PHE A 313 -16.80 -10.92 -10.00
C PHE A 313 -15.79 -11.30 -11.10
N PRO A 314 -15.13 -10.37 -11.81
CA PRO A 314 -14.09 -10.74 -12.77
C PRO A 314 -12.91 -11.43 -12.09
N ILE A 315 -12.54 -11.06 -10.86
CA ILE A 315 -11.48 -11.75 -10.10
C ILE A 315 -11.87 -13.22 -9.84
N LYS A 316 -13.12 -13.50 -9.46
CA LYS A 316 -13.65 -14.86 -9.27
C LYS A 316 -13.53 -15.70 -10.54
N ILE A 317 -13.87 -15.14 -11.70
CA ILE A 317 -13.71 -15.82 -13.00
C ILE A 317 -12.23 -16.12 -13.25
N ILE A 318 -11.37 -15.10 -13.16
CA ILE A 318 -9.93 -15.24 -13.40
C ILE A 318 -9.33 -16.34 -12.53
N ILE A 319 -9.64 -16.36 -11.22
CA ILE A 319 -9.06 -17.36 -10.31
C ILE A 319 -9.59 -18.75 -10.62
N THR A 320 -10.88 -18.90 -10.88
CA THR A 320 -11.48 -20.20 -11.15
C THR A 320 -10.91 -20.86 -12.41
N TYR A 321 -10.69 -20.08 -13.48
CA TYR A 321 -10.20 -20.61 -14.74
C TYR A 321 -8.67 -20.61 -14.89
N ILE A 322 -7.98 -19.58 -14.39
CA ILE A 322 -6.53 -19.40 -14.59
C ILE A 322 -5.71 -19.97 -13.42
N LEU A 323 -6.25 -19.97 -12.20
CA LEU A 323 -5.57 -20.33 -10.96
C LEU A 323 -6.41 -21.27 -10.06
N PRO A 324 -6.85 -22.45 -10.55
CA PRO A 324 -7.79 -23.31 -9.83
C PRO A 324 -7.27 -23.74 -8.44
N GLN A 325 -5.95 -23.87 -8.29
CA GLN A 325 -5.29 -24.19 -7.03
C GLN A 325 -5.50 -23.12 -5.92
N TYR A 326 -5.87 -21.89 -6.31
CA TYR A 326 -6.16 -20.77 -5.42
C TYR A 326 -7.66 -20.51 -5.24
N VAL A 327 -8.58 -21.36 -5.71
CA VAL A 327 -10.03 -21.14 -5.53
C VAL A 327 -10.42 -20.96 -4.06
N GLY A 328 -9.76 -21.68 -3.13
CA GLY A 328 -9.98 -21.50 -1.68
C GLY A 328 -9.67 -20.09 -1.15
N SER A 329 -8.86 -19.30 -1.86
CA SER A 329 -8.58 -17.89 -1.52
C SER A 329 -9.79 -16.97 -1.71
N LEU A 330 -10.77 -17.38 -2.53
CA LEU A 330 -11.97 -16.57 -2.81
C LEU A 330 -12.83 -16.38 -1.56
N ALA A 331 -12.86 -17.37 -0.66
CA ALA A 331 -13.57 -17.27 0.62
C ALA A 331 -12.97 -16.15 1.49
N TYR A 332 -11.64 -16.09 1.60
CA TYR A 332 -10.97 -15.03 2.34
C TYR A 332 -11.09 -13.68 1.62
N LEU A 333 -10.97 -13.67 0.29
CA LEU A 333 -11.10 -12.46 -0.51
C LEU A 333 -12.47 -11.82 -0.31
N ARG A 334 -13.54 -12.61 -0.33
CA ARG A 334 -14.91 -12.14 -0.09
C ARG A 334 -15.03 -11.37 1.24
N ILE A 335 -14.39 -11.87 2.29
CA ILE A 335 -14.46 -11.27 3.63
C ILE A 335 -13.61 -9.99 3.68
N LEU A 336 -12.41 -10.03 3.09
CA LEU A 336 -11.42 -8.95 3.18
C LEU A 336 -11.67 -7.81 2.19
N LEU A 337 -12.31 -8.06 1.04
CA LEU A 337 -12.47 -7.06 -0.03
C LEU A 337 -13.25 -5.80 0.39
N PRO A 338 -14.34 -5.87 1.19
CA PRO A 338 -14.96 -4.67 1.75
C PRO A 338 -13.98 -3.81 2.57
N GLY A 339 -12.93 -4.41 3.13
CA GLY A 339 -11.84 -3.71 3.80
C GLY A 339 -11.12 -2.69 2.91
N VAL A 340 -11.18 -2.81 1.58
CA VAL A 340 -10.69 -1.80 0.63
C VAL A 340 -11.35 -0.44 0.89
N ALA A 341 -12.67 -0.41 1.16
CA ALA A 341 -13.40 0.81 1.47
C ALA A 341 -12.88 1.48 2.74
N ILE A 342 -12.65 0.66 3.76
CA ILE A 342 -12.19 1.11 5.07
C ILE A 342 -10.75 1.63 4.99
N THR A 343 -9.82 0.80 4.49
CA THR A 343 -8.39 1.12 4.42
C THR A 343 -8.11 2.32 3.53
N THR A 344 -8.80 2.44 2.39
CA THR A 344 -8.63 3.60 1.51
C THR A 344 -9.18 4.86 2.17
N SER A 345 -10.33 4.79 2.86
CA SER A 345 -10.89 5.94 3.57
C SER A 345 -9.94 6.45 4.66
N ILE A 346 -9.34 5.53 5.45
CA ILE A 346 -8.35 5.89 6.48
C ILE A 346 -7.13 6.54 5.84
N SER A 347 -6.52 5.90 4.84
CA SER A 347 -5.24 6.35 4.25
C SER A 347 -5.35 7.63 3.41
N THR A 348 -6.51 7.92 2.83
CA THR A 348 -6.68 9.06 1.91
C THR A 348 -7.48 10.22 2.47
N ILE A 349 -8.53 9.95 3.25
CA ILE A 349 -9.35 10.99 3.85
C ILE A 349 -8.79 11.30 5.22
N ILE A 350 -8.86 10.33 6.13
CA ILE A 350 -8.63 10.57 7.56
C ILE A 350 -7.19 11.01 7.81
N PHE A 351 -6.22 10.22 7.35
CA PHE A 351 -4.79 10.49 7.51
C PHE A 351 -4.39 11.86 6.94
N ASN A 352 -4.84 12.19 5.73
CA ASN A 352 -4.53 13.48 5.11
C ASN A 352 -5.13 14.66 5.88
N HIS A 353 -6.35 14.50 6.44
CA HIS A 353 -6.94 15.55 7.26
C HIS A 353 -6.21 15.72 8.60
N TYR A 354 -5.83 14.64 9.28
CA TYR A 354 -4.97 14.72 10.47
C TYR A 354 -3.63 15.40 10.18
N LYS A 355 -3.03 15.10 9.02
CA LYS A 355 -1.78 15.72 8.57
C LYS A 355 -1.94 17.22 8.34
N VAL A 356 -2.96 17.66 7.61
CA VAL A 356 -3.21 19.09 7.33
C VAL A 356 -3.64 19.85 8.58
N THR A 357 -4.32 19.18 9.51
CA THR A 357 -4.76 19.80 10.76
C THR A 357 -3.67 19.85 11.84
N GLU A 358 -2.53 19.19 11.60
CA GLU A 358 -1.39 19.04 12.51
C GLU A 358 -1.70 18.20 13.77
N ASP A 359 -2.72 17.34 13.69
CA ASP A 359 -3.23 16.54 14.80
C ASP A 359 -2.70 15.10 14.83
N MET A 360 -1.50 14.88 14.30
CA MET A 360 -0.89 13.55 14.17
C MET A 360 -0.74 12.80 15.50
N LYS A 361 -0.61 13.51 16.62
CA LYS A 361 -0.58 12.90 17.96
C LYS A 361 -1.88 12.18 18.31
N LEU A 362 -3.03 12.71 17.89
CA LEU A 362 -4.33 12.10 18.13
C LEU A 362 -4.50 10.86 17.25
N TYR A 363 -4.16 10.96 15.96
CA TYR A 363 -4.13 9.82 15.03
C TYR A 363 -3.25 8.68 15.57
N LEU A 364 -2.04 9.00 16.04
CA LEU A 364 -1.13 8.03 16.65
C LEU A 364 -1.73 7.31 17.85
N LYS A 365 -2.33 8.08 18.78
CA LYS A 365 -2.96 7.53 19.98
C LYS A 365 -4.11 6.58 19.62
N ASN A 366 -4.96 7.00 18.69
CA ASN A 366 -6.11 6.22 18.23
C ASN A 366 -5.67 4.93 17.52
N GLY A 367 -4.66 5.02 16.65
CA GLY A 367 -4.06 3.87 15.98
C GLY A 367 -3.47 2.86 16.96
N LEU A 368 -2.76 3.30 18.00
CA LEU A 368 -2.23 2.41 19.04
C LEU A 368 -3.33 1.68 19.80
N ILE A 369 -4.40 2.39 20.18
CA ILE A 369 -5.56 1.78 20.84
C ILE A 369 -6.19 0.72 19.92
N SER A 370 -6.38 1.06 18.65
CA SER A 370 -6.97 0.16 17.65
C SER A 370 -6.11 -1.08 17.41
N LEU A 371 -4.78 -0.91 17.37
CA LEU A 371 -3.82 -2.00 17.24
C LEU A 371 -3.89 -2.98 18.43
N VAL A 372 -3.94 -2.46 19.66
CA VAL A 372 -4.07 -3.31 20.87
C VAL A 372 -5.39 -4.08 20.86
N ILE A 373 -6.50 -3.43 20.51
CA ILE A 373 -7.80 -4.10 20.39
C ILE A 373 -7.76 -5.19 19.31
N SER A 374 -7.10 -4.91 18.19
CA SER A 374 -6.96 -5.86 17.08
C SER A 374 -6.14 -7.08 17.50
N LEU A 375 -5.03 -6.87 18.21
CA LEU A 375 -4.22 -7.94 18.77
C LEU A 375 -5.03 -8.85 19.71
N ILE A 376 -5.80 -8.26 20.62
CA ILE A 376 -6.69 -9.02 21.53
C ILE A 376 -7.69 -9.83 20.71
N LEU A 377 -8.34 -9.21 19.73
CA LEU A 377 -9.33 -9.86 18.87
C LEU A 377 -8.73 -11.07 18.13
N TYR A 378 -7.53 -10.94 17.57
CA TYR A 378 -6.86 -12.04 16.87
C TYR A 378 -6.40 -13.16 17.81
N CYS A 379 -5.90 -12.82 19.00
CA CYS A 379 -5.59 -13.82 20.03
C CYS A 379 -6.84 -14.62 20.40
N VAL A 380 -7.95 -13.95 20.70
CA VAL A 380 -9.23 -14.60 21.05
C VAL A 380 -9.73 -15.47 19.90
N ALA A 381 -9.75 -14.94 18.68
CA ALA A 381 -10.17 -15.69 17.49
C ALA A 381 -9.33 -16.95 17.25
N TYR A 382 -8.00 -16.83 17.37
CA TYR A 382 -7.10 -17.96 17.18
C TYR A 382 -7.27 -19.03 18.25
N TYR A 383 -7.21 -18.65 19.54
CA TYR A 383 -7.24 -19.62 20.63
C TYR A 383 -8.59 -20.32 20.79
N LEU A 384 -9.71 -19.66 20.45
CA LEU A 384 -11.04 -20.27 20.55
C LEU A 384 -11.42 -21.12 19.32
N PHE A 385 -11.13 -20.65 18.10
CA PHE A 385 -11.68 -21.27 16.89
C PHE A 385 -10.65 -22.00 16.03
N LYS A 386 -9.38 -21.57 16.05
CA LYS A 386 -8.29 -22.10 15.20
C LYS A 386 -8.66 -22.18 13.71
N ASP A 387 -9.50 -21.24 13.25
CA ASP A 387 -10.02 -21.20 11.88
C ASP A 387 -9.63 -19.88 11.19
N VAL A 388 -9.13 -19.96 9.96
CA VAL A 388 -8.65 -18.81 9.18
C VAL A 388 -9.79 -17.92 8.68
N ILE A 389 -10.97 -18.48 8.43
CA ILE A 389 -12.18 -17.71 8.08
C ILE A 389 -12.58 -16.84 9.26
N VAL A 390 -12.52 -17.37 10.49
CA VAL A 390 -12.79 -16.58 11.70
C VAL A 390 -11.76 -15.47 11.88
N LEU A 391 -10.47 -15.72 11.58
CA LEU A 391 -9.46 -14.67 11.56
C LEU A 391 -9.73 -13.60 10.49
N ALA A 392 -10.21 -13.98 9.31
CA ALA A 392 -10.61 -13.02 8.26
C ALA A 392 -11.78 -12.13 8.69
N PHE A 393 -12.79 -12.69 9.35
CA PHE A 393 -13.89 -11.89 9.91
C PHE A 393 -13.41 -10.98 11.04
N SER A 394 -12.52 -11.50 11.88
CA SER A 394 -11.90 -10.72 12.96
C SER A 394 -11.10 -9.55 12.39
N SER A 395 -10.42 -9.72 11.25
CA SER A 395 -9.66 -8.62 10.65
C SER A 395 -10.56 -7.56 10.04
N LEU A 396 -11.66 -7.95 9.41
CA LEU A 396 -12.66 -6.98 8.98
C LEU A 396 -13.25 -6.19 10.17
N ILE A 397 -13.55 -6.86 11.28
CA ILE A 397 -14.05 -6.21 12.51
C ILE A 397 -12.99 -5.25 13.08
N ALA A 398 -11.72 -5.67 13.13
CA ALA A 398 -10.62 -4.83 13.57
C ALA A 398 -10.47 -3.57 12.70
N LEU A 399 -10.62 -3.69 11.37
CA LEU A 399 -10.63 -2.55 10.45
C LEU A 399 -11.79 -1.59 10.74
N PHE A 400 -12.99 -2.11 11.01
CA PHE A 400 -14.13 -1.29 11.41
C PHE A 400 -13.85 -0.53 12.71
N ILE A 401 -13.32 -1.20 13.73
CA ILE A 401 -12.97 -0.57 15.01
C ILE A 401 -11.97 0.56 14.77
N TRP A 402 -10.91 0.31 14.00
CA TRP A 402 -9.91 1.34 13.69
C TRP A 402 -10.52 2.53 12.97
N PHE A 403 -11.35 2.29 11.94
CA PHE A 403 -12.04 3.34 11.21
C PHE A 403 -12.94 4.18 12.11
N PHE A 404 -13.78 3.54 12.93
CA PHE A 404 -14.72 4.25 13.79
C PHE A 404 -14.00 5.08 14.84
N ILE A 405 -12.94 4.56 15.46
CA ILE A 405 -12.14 5.33 16.41
C ILE A 405 -11.57 6.56 15.72
N GLU A 406 -10.87 6.40 14.59
CA GLU A 406 -10.19 7.51 13.92
C GLU A 406 -11.17 8.58 13.42
N ASP A 407 -12.26 8.17 12.77
CA ASP A 407 -13.27 9.07 12.21
C ASP A 407 -14.05 9.77 13.32
N TYR A 408 -14.44 9.05 14.39
CA TYR A 408 -15.20 9.62 15.51
C TYR A 408 -14.41 10.70 16.24
N PHE A 409 -13.15 10.44 16.62
CA PHE A 409 -12.34 11.42 17.34
C PHE A 409 -12.03 12.65 16.47
N PHE A 410 -11.83 12.47 15.17
CA PHE A 410 -11.65 13.60 14.24
C PHE A 410 -12.92 14.46 14.17
N ARG A 411 -14.07 13.83 13.90
CA ARG A 411 -15.37 14.52 13.81
C ARG A 411 -15.75 15.22 15.10
N LYS A 412 -15.50 14.59 16.25
CA LYS A 412 -15.75 15.17 17.58
C LYS A 412 -14.92 16.44 17.79
N LYS A 413 -13.63 16.42 17.45
CA LYS A 413 -12.75 17.58 17.61
C LYS A 413 -13.19 18.77 16.77
N TYR A 414 -13.70 18.52 15.57
CA TYR A 414 -14.10 19.55 14.61
C TYR A 414 -15.62 19.79 14.54
N ASN A 415 -16.40 19.24 15.48
CA ASN A 415 -17.86 19.35 15.55
C ASN A 415 -18.59 18.98 14.24
N ILE A 416 -18.14 17.93 13.57
CA ILE A 416 -18.72 17.43 12.32
C ILE A 416 -19.75 16.34 12.64
N ILE A 417 -21.04 16.63 12.49
CA ILE A 417 -22.11 15.67 12.78
C ILE A 417 -22.60 15.02 11.49
N ARG A 418 -22.31 13.72 11.31
CA ARG A 418 -22.86 12.90 10.21
C ARG A 418 -22.71 11.40 10.50
N TYR A 419 -23.79 10.77 10.97
CA TYR A 419 -23.81 9.32 11.25
C TYR A 419 -24.17 8.45 10.05
N LYS A 420 -24.72 9.04 8.98
CA LYS A 420 -25.13 8.32 7.75
C LYS A 420 -24.00 7.51 7.13
N ASP A 421 -22.77 8.04 7.16
CA ASP A 421 -21.58 7.39 6.62
C ASP A 421 -21.33 6.02 7.30
N TYR A 422 -21.53 5.93 8.62
CA TYR A 422 -21.34 4.69 9.37
C TYR A 422 -22.34 3.61 8.97
N PHE A 423 -23.63 3.97 8.88
CA PHE A 423 -24.66 3.04 8.43
C PHE A 423 -24.45 2.59 6.98
N TYR A 424 -24.05 3.51 6.11
CA TYR A 424 -23.77 3.20 4.71
C TYR A 424 -22.64 2.17 4.56
N ILE A 425 -21.51 2.35 5.27
CA ILE A 425 -20.38 1.41 5.23
C ILE A 425 -20.81 0.03 5.75
N ILE A 426 -21.50 -0.03 6.89
CA ILE A 426 -21.94 -1.31 7.47
C ILE A 426 -22.90 -2.04 6.53
N LEU A 427 -23.93 -1.35 6.03
CA LEU A 427 -24.95 -1.97 5.17
C LEU A 427 -24.39 -2.40 3.82
N CYS A 428 -23.51 -1.61 3.20
CA CYS A 428 -22.87 -2.00 1.94
C CYS A 428 -21.90 -3.18 2.12
N THR A 429 -21.18 -3.24 3.24
CA THR A 429 -20.30 -4.39 3.54
C THR A 429 -21.12 -5.65 3.80
N LEU A 430 -22.19 -5.57 4.60
CA LEU A 430 -23.08 -6.70 4.86
C LEU A 430 -23.78 -7.19 3.58
N SER A 431 -24.31 -6.26 2.77
CA SER A 431 -24.96 -6.62 1.52
C SER A 431 -24.00 -7.31 0.57
N PHE A 432 -22.77 -6.80 0.43
CA PHE A 432 -21.73 -7.45 -0.37
C PHE A 432 -21.46 -8.88 0.10
N GLN A 433 -21.27 -9.09 1.40
CA GLN A 433 -20.98 -10.43 1.95
C GLN A 433 -22.10 -11.43 1.69
N LEU A 434 -23.35 -11.04 1.92
CA LEU A 434 -24.51 -11.90 1.73
C LEU A 434 -24.75 -12.23 0.24
N ILE A 435 -24.61 -11.24 -0.65
CA ILE A 435 -24.91 -11.40 -2.08
C ILE A 435 -23.85 -12.24 -2.79
N THR A 436 -22.59 -12.12 -2.38
CA THR A 436 -21.46 -12.84 -3.00
C THR A 436 -21.33 -14.29 -2.54
N ASP A 437 -22.09 -14.72 -1.54
CA ASP A 437 -22.26 -16.12 -1.14
C ASP A 437 -23.23 -16.88 -2.05
N ILE A 438 -24.08 -16.18 -2.81
CA ILE A 438 -25.03 -16.80 -3.73
C ILE A 438 -24.27 -17.46 -4.90
N ASN A 439 -24.62 -18.70 -5.21
CA ASN A 439 -23.96 -19.49 -6.26
C ASN A 439 -24.12 -18.91 -7.67
N ASN A 440 -25.30 -18.33 -7.99
CA ASN A 440 -25.56 -17.75 -9.30
C ASN A 440 -24.89 -16.38 -9.45
N MET A 441 -23.79 -16.37 -10.18
CA MET A 441 -22.95 -15.19 -10.36
C MET A 441 -23.65 -14.02 -11.05
N ILE A 442 -24.42 -14.27 -12.12
CA ILE A 442 -25.11 -13.22 -12.87
C ILE A 442 -26.16 -12.56 -11.97
N PHE A 443 -26.90 -13.38 -11.21
CA PHE A 443 -27.86 -12.91 -10.24
C PHE A 443 -27.19 -12.08 -9.13
N SER A 444 -26.05 -12.53 -8.58
CA SER A 444 -25.30 -11.76 -7.59
C SER A 444 -24.82 -10.40 -8.10
N ILE A 445 -24.38 -10.31 -9.36
CA ILE A 445 -23.97 -9.03 -9.98
C ILE A 445 -25.15 -8.06 -10.01
N PHE A 446 -26.29 -8.53 -10.53
CA PHE A 446 -27.49 -7.69 -10.66
C PHE A 446 -28.03 -7.27 -9.29
N LEU A 447 -28.11 -8.22 -8.35
CA LEU A 447 -28.60 -7.97 -7.00
C LEU A 447 -27.70 -6.98 -6.24
N TYR A 448 -26.38 -7.13 -6.35
CA TYR A 448 -25.42 -6.18 -5.76
C TYR A 448 -25.58 -4.79 -6.37
N ALA A 449 -25.77 -4.68 -7.69
CA ALA A 449 -26.01 -3.40 -8.35
C ALA A 449 -27.26 -2.70 -7.86
N VAL A 450 -28.38 -3.41 -7.77
CA VAL A 450 -29.65 -2.84 -7.30
C VAL A 450 -29.51 -2.37 -5.85
N ILE A 451 -28.97 -3.21 -4.97
CA ILE A 451 -28.85 -2.87 -3.54
C ILE A 451 -27.84 -1.74 -3.33
N TYR A 452 -26.69 -1.77 -4.01
CA TYR A 452 -25.70 -0.69 -3.95
C TYR A 452 -26.30 0.66 -4.40
N LEU A 453 -27.03 0.68 -5.52
CA LEU A 453 -27.70 1.89 -6.01
C LEU A 453 -28.79 2.38 -5.05
N ALA A 454 -29.59 1.47 -4.47
CA ALA A 454 -30.62 1.81 -3.51
C ALA A 454 -30.03 2.41 -2.22
N LEU A 455 -28.99 1.77 -1.65
CA LEU A 455 -28.29 2.29 -0.47
C LEU A 455 -27.60 3.63 -0.76
N SER A 456 -26.95 3.75 -1.92
CA SER A 456 -26.32 5.00 -2.37
C SER A 456 -27.34 6.13 -2.49
N TYR A 457 -28.51 5.85 -3.06
CA TYR A 457 -29.58 6.84 -3.18
C TYR A 457 -30.18 7.21 -1.82
N PHE A 458 -30.35 6.25 -0.91
CA PHE A 458 -30.95 6.49 0.40
C PHE A 458 -30.05 7.29 1.34
N PHE A 459 -28.78 6.91 1.45
CA PHE A 459 -27.83 7.54 2.38
C PHE A 459 -27.10 8.75 1.78
N GLU A 460 -26.85 8.73 0.46
CA GLU A 460 -25.99 9.71 -0.22
C GLU A 460 -26.68 10.47 -1.37
N LYS A 461 -28.02 10.61 -1.33
CA LYS A 461 -28.85 11.25 -2.37
C LYS A 461 -28.25 12.50 -2.99
N ASP A 462 -27.81 13.44 -2.16
CA ASP A 462 -27.32 14.75 -2.61
C ASP A 462 -26.04 14.63 -3.44
N TYR A 463 -25.14 13.71 -3.04
CA TYR A 463 -23.87 13.49 -3.73
C TYR A 463 -24.05 12.57 -4.94
N PHE A 464 -24.89 11.54 -4.83
CA PHE A 464 -25.25 10.67 -5.95
C PHE A 464 -25.88 11.48 -7.10
N ASN A 465 -26.83 12.38 -6.79
CA ASN A 465 -27.45 13.26 -7.78
C ASN A 465 -26.46 14.26 -8.39
N PHE A 466 -25.46 14.71 -7.64
CA PHE A 466 -24.40 15.56 -8.16
C PHE A 466 -23.52 14.82 -9.19
N ILE A 467 -23.17 13.55 -8.90
CA ILE A 467 -22.41 12.70 -9.83
C ILE A 467 -23.23 12.42 -11.09
N SER A 468 -24.47 11.98 -10.94
CA SER A 468 -25.33 11.59 -12.05
C SER A 468 -25.60 12.75 -13.01
N LYS A 469 -25.94 13.94 -12.49
CA LYS A 469 -26.12 15.16 -13.32
C LYS A 469 -24.87 15.53 -14.10
N LYS A 470 -23.68 15.40 -13.50
CA LYS A 470 -22.42 15.76 -14.14
C LYS A 470 -21.97 14.74 -15.19
N LEU A 471 -22.25 13.46 -14.97
CA LEU A 471 -22.06 12.40 -15.96
C LEU A 471 -23.03 12.59 -17.14
N LEU A 472 -24.32 12.78 -16.88
CA LEU A 472 -25.34 13.04 -17.91
C LEU A 472 -25.02 14.29 -18.75
N TYR A 473 -24.55 15.37 -18.11
CA TYR A 473 -24.11 16.57 -18.83
C TYR A 473 -22.92 16.32 -19.76
N ARG A 474 -21.96 15.47 -19.36
CA ARG A 474 -20.82 15.09 -20.21
C ARG A 474 -21.23 14.17 -21.37
N PHE A 475 -22.07 13.16 -21.10
CA PHE A 475 -22.61 12.26 -22.13
C PHE A 475 -23.42 13.04 -23.18
N ASN A 476 -24.28 13.97 -22.75
CA ASN A 476 -25.01 14.81 -23.70
C ASN A 476 -24.08 15.72 -24.51
N LYS A 477 -23.02 16.28 -23.89
CA LYS A 477 -22.08 17.16 -24.59
C LYS A 477 -21.18 16.42 -25.60
N GLU A 478 -20.91 15.14 -25.40
CA GLU A 478 -20.22 14.28 -26.37
C GLU A 478 -21.17 13.85 -27.51
N ASN A 479 -22.44 13.60 -27.23
CA ASN A 479 -23.45 13.29 -28.26
C ASN A 479 -23.85 14.50 -29.13
N PHE A 480 -23.62 15.74 -28.69
CA PHE A 480 -23.82 16.96 -29.50
C PHE A 480 -22.55 17.40 -30.27
N LYS A 481 -21.47 16.62 -30.22
CA LYS A 481 -20.21 16.88 -30.94
C LYS A 481 -19.89 15.87 -32.04
N ASN A 482 -20.77 14.89 -32.26
CA ASN A 482 -20.70 13.97 -33.38
C ASN A 482 -21.71 14.35 -34.46
#